data_AF-A3CWC4-F1
#
_entry.id   AF-A3CWC4-F1
#
_cell.length_a   1.000
_cell.length_b   1.000
_cell.length_c   1.000
_cell.angle_alpha   90.00
_cell.angle_beta   90.00
_cell.angle_gamma   90.00
#
_symmetry.space_group_name_H-M   'P 1'
#
loop_
_entity.id
_entity.type
_entity.pdbx_description
1 polymer ?
#
loop_
_entity_poly.entity_id
_entity_poly.type
_entity_poly.pdbx_seq_one_letter_code
_entity_poly.pdbx_strand_id
1 'polypeptide(L)'
;MSTLESYLDALHQGVYQVVVPKAVVTEPLEPDWKRSAINVPSPGTLASYRRGQYHAHETVSEYRVHMDRYDPEKNPLMHLIDDAPLVLMVYETMDTILVTAKDATRKDPLQRLADQHMSWKLRMGFGALLWAIATILLILAFYDVTSVFAVILPSLVLFLGFLTIVRGLRQRKRQEHANKDVIRGSLVAGAGIVLFVFWELYLVLILLALVIWFFSSAIVTLLRVFRERGNLPNGFWYTLGLGLSSLVLGILAVTLPEELVDLLVILLAGIVLMAGAFMILDAYGLRNAARLMEEGGFA
;
A
#
# COMPACT_ATOMS: atom_id res chain seq x y z
N MET A 1 -11.78 -29.38 -27.70
CA MET A 1 -11.66 -27.92 -27.70
C MET A 1 -11.30 -27.51 -26.28
N SER A 2 -10.45 -26.51 -26.11
CA SER A 2 -9.94 -26.09 -24.80
C SER A 2 -10.42 -24.68 -24.46
N THR A 3 -11.13 -24.58 -23.33
CA THR A 3 -11.58 -23.33 -22.72
C THR A 3 -10.60 -22.89 -21.64
N LEU A 4 -10.67 -21.64 -21.18
CA LEU A 4 -9.77 -21.12 -20.14
C LEU A 4 -9.95 -21.89 -18.83
N GLU A 5 -11.18 -22.26 -18.51
CA GLU A 5 -11.63 -22.99 -17.32
C GLU A 5 -10.94 -24.35 -17.18
N SER A 6 -10.66 -25.01 -18.30
CA SER A 6 -10.02 -26.33 -18.32
C SER A 6 -8.60 -26.33 -17.72
N TYR A 7 -8.01 -25.16 -17.50
CA TYR A 7 -6.68 -24.98 -16.92
C TYR A 7 -6.71 -24.46 -15.47
N LEU A 8 -7.89 -24.20 -14.88
CA LEU A 8 -7.99 -23.48 -13.59
C LEU A 8 -8.02 -24.39 -12.36
N ASP A 9 -8.10 -25.71 -12.52
CA ASP A 9 -8.16 -26.66 -11.39
C ASP A 9 -7.02 -26.50 -10.39
N ALA A 10 -5.83 -26.10 -10.87
CA ALA A 10 -4.67 -25.84 -10.03
C ALA A 10 -4.93 -24.74 -8.99
N LEU A 11 -5.81 -23.76 -9.27
CA LEU A 11 -6.17 -22.69 -8.33
C LEU A 11 -6.87 -23.24 -7.08
N HIS A 12 -7.68 -24.30 -7.22
CA HIS A 12 -8.33 -24.98 -6.10
C HIS A 12 -7.37 -25.82 -5.26
N GLN A 13 -6.18 -26.10 -5.79
CA GLN A 13 -5.13 -26.86 -5.11
C GLN A 13 -4.12 -25.95 -4.40
N GLY A 14 -4.41 -24.65 -4.30
CA GLY A 14 -3.57 -23.66 -3.63
C GLY A 14 -2.52 -23.01 -4.52
N VAL A 15 -2.55 -23.21 -5.85
CA VAL A 15 -1.74 -22.43 -6.77
C VAL A 15 -2.30 -21.00 -6.83
N TYR A 16 -1.46 -20.02 -6.54
CA TYR A 16 -1.89 -18.62 -6.45
C TYR A 16 -2.36 -18.04 -7.79
N GLN A 17 -1.66 -18.37 -8.88
CA GLN A 17 -1.95 -17.87 -10.21
C GLN A 17 -1.59 -18.92 -11.26
N VAL A 18 -2.47 -19.11 -12.25
CA VAL A 18 -2.24 -19.94 -13.42
C VAL A 18 -2.01 -19.04 -14.64
N VAL A 19 -0.98 -19.35 -15.41
CA VAL A 19 -0.67 -18.67 -16.67
C VAL A 19 -1.03 -19.58 -17.83
N VAL A 20 -1.99 -19.17 -18.64
CA VAL A 20 -2.52 -19.94 -19.77
C VAL A 20 -2.19 -19.22 -21.08
N PRO A 21 -1.33 -19.78 -21.94
CA PRO A 21 -1.06 -19.19 -23.26
C PRO A 21 -2.34 -19.05 -24.10
N LYS A 22 -2.52 -17.93 -24.78
CA LYS A 22 -3.70 -17.74 -25.67
C LYS A 22 -3.77 -18.79 -26.77
N ALA A 23 -2.60 -19.25 -27.24
CA ALA A 23 -2.50 -20.27 -28.27
C ALA A 23 -3.14 -21.61 -27.88
N VAL A 24 -3.29 -21.89 -26.58
CA VAL A 24 -3.92 -23.13 -26.08
C VAL A 24 -5.39 -22.94 -25.72
N VAL A 25 -5.94 -21.72 -25.74
CA VAL A 25 -7.36 -21.45 -25.52
C VAL A 25 -8.04 -21.30 -26.88
N THR A 26 -8.66 -22.38 -27.34
CA THR A 26 -9.21 -22.45 -28.71
C THR A 26 -10.63 -21.89 -28.82
N GLU A 27 -11.30 -21.69 -27.68
CA GLU A 27 -12.65 -21.14 -27.61
C GLU A 27 -12.67 -19.71 -27.05
N PRO A 28 -13.65 -18.87 -27.43
CA PRO A 28 -13.84 -17.57 -26.79
C PRO A 28 -14.16 -17.74 -25.30
N LEU A 29 -13.88 -16.70 -24.51
CA LEU A 29 -14.29 -16.67 -23.10
C LEU A 29 -15.80 -16.84 -23.00
N GLU A 30 -16.23 -17.71 -22.07
CA GLU A 30 -17.64 -17.94 -21.83
C GLU A 30 -18.37 -16.66 -21.40
N PRO A 31 -19.69 -16.53 -21.66
CA PRO A 31 -20.48 -15.32 -21.37
C PRO A 31 -20.45 -14.87 -19.91
N ASP A 32 -20.16 -15.79 -18.99
CA ASP A 32 -20.06 -15.52 -17.56
C ASP A 32 -18.82 -14.68 -17.19
N TRP A 33 -17.82 -14.59 -18.08
CA TRP A 33 -16.69 -13.68 -17.91
C TRP A 33 -17.09 -12.25 -18.23
N LYS A 34 -17.28 -11.46 -17.18
CA LYS A 34 -17.57 -10.03 -17.31
C LYS A 34 -16.28 -9.24 -17.35
N ARG A 35 -16.14 -8.34 -18.33
CA ARG A 35 -15.01 -7.41 -18.38
C ARG A 35 -15.08 -6.44 -17.19
N SER A 36 -14.01 -6.34 -16.41
CA SER A 36 -13.90 -5.38 -15.32
C SER A 36 -13.72 -3.96 -15.86
N ALA A 37 -14.49 -3.01 -15.35
CA ALA A 37 -14.34 -1.59 -15.67
C ALA A 37 -13.08 -0.98 -15.03
N ILE A 38 -12.66 -1.54 -13.88
CA ILE A 38 -11.46 -1.14 -13.17
C ILE A 38 -10.38 -2.17 -13.49
N ASN A 39 -9.41 -1.75 -14.29
CA ASN A 39 -8.23 -2.55 -14.63
C ASN A 39 -7.18 -2.25 -13.57
N VAL A 40 -7.08 -3.05 -12.51
CA VAL A 40 -5.94 -2.92 -11.58
C VAL A 40 -4.71 -3.39 -12.37
N PRO A 41 -3.73 -2.52 -12.63
CA PRO A 41 -2.77 -2.72 -13.70
C PRO A 41 -1.66 -3.69 -13.27
N SER A 42 -1.75 -4.94 -13.72
CA SER A 42 -0.58 -5.80 -13.87
C SER A 42 0.17 -5.43 -15.17
N PRO A 43 1.52 -5.48 -15.20
CA PRO A 43 2.29 -5.06 -16.37
C PRO A 43 1.88 -5.80 -17.66
N GLY A 44 1.52 -5.05 -18.70
CA GLY A 44 1.15 -5.61 -20.01
C GLY A 44 -0.29 -6.11 -20.14
N THR A 45 -1.16 -5.84 -19.15
CA THR A 45 -2.57 -6.23 -19.18
C THR A 45 -3.39 -5.33 -20.10
N LEU A 46 -3.99 -5.94 -21.13
CA LEU A 46 -4.87 -5.30 -22.11
C LEU A 46 -6.31 -5.18 -21.60
N ALA A 47 -6.78 -6.20 -20.88
CA ALA A 47 -8.11 -6.24 -20.29
C ALA A 47 -8.11 -7.14 -19.06
N SER A 48 -9.05 -6.89 -18.14
CA SER A 48 -9.32 -7.78 -17.02
C SER A 48 -10.76 -8.28 -17.08
N TYR A 49 -10.94 -9.55 -16.74
CA TYR A 49 -12.22 -10.24 -16.72
C TYR A 49 -12.45 -10.88 -15.36
N ARG A 50 -13.71 -11.01 -14.98
CA ARG A 50 -14.15 -11.60 -13.72
C ARG A 50 -15.24 -12.63 -13.95
N ARG A 51 -15.16 -13.72 -13.19
CA ARG A 51 -16.17 -14.77 -13.15
C ARG A 51 -16.24 -15.35 -11.74
N GLY A 52 -17.17 -14.86 -10.92
CA GLY A 52 -17.26 -15.23 -9.51
C GLY A 52 -15.97 -14.89 -8.75
N GLN A 53 -15.32 -15.92 -8.20
CA GLN A 53 -14.02 -15.79 -7.52
C GLN A 53 -12.83 -15.70 -8.48
N TYR A 54 -12.99 -15.97 -9.77
CA TYR A 54 -11.85 -15.90 -10.70
C TYR A 54 -11.66 -14.50 -11.25
N HIS A 55 -10.39 -14.12 -11.35
CA HIS A 55 -9.96 -12.88 -11.95
C HIS A 55 -8.87 -13.18 -12.98
N ALA A 56 -9.17 -12.87 -14.24
CA ALA A 56 -8.28 -13.09 -15.37
C ALA A 56 -7.75 -11.77 -15.91
N HIS A 57 -6.44 -11.66 -16.06
CA HIS A 57 -5.78 -10.59 -16.78
C HIS A 57 -5.36 -11.10 -18.16
N GLU A 58 -5.89 -10.46 -19.19
CA GLU A 58 -5.52 -10.72 -20.57
C GLU A 58 -4.31 -9.88 -20.95
N THR A 59 -3.25 -10.53 -21.42
CA THR A 59 -2.08 -9.88 -22.01
C THR A 59 -2.02 -10.13 -23.52
N VAL A 60 -0.95 -9.71 -24.19
CA VAL A 60 -0.75 -9.97 -25.63
C VAL A 60 -0.70 -11.49 -25.93
N SER A 61 -0.04 -12.29 -25.08
CA SER A 61 0.27 -13.70 -25.36
C SER A 61 -0.45 -14.71 -24.46
N GLU A 62 -1.00 -14.29 -23.33
CA GLU A 62 -1.47 -15.21 -22.28
C GLU A 62 -2.58 -14.60 -21.42
N TYR A 63 -3.35 -15.47 -20.77
CA TYR A 63 -4.25 -15.16 -19.68
C TYR A 63 -3.58 -15.51 -18.35
N ARG A 64 -3.57 -14.56 -17.41
CA ARG A 64 -3.10 -14.78 -16.05
C ARG A 64 -4.31 -14.80 -15.13
N VAL A 65 -4.62 -15.95 -14.56
CA VAL A 65 -5.84 -16.15 -13.77
C VAL A 65 -5.46 -16.43 -12.33
N HIS A 66 -6.06 -15.69 -11.40
CA HIS A 66 -5.99 -15.99 -9.96
C HIS A 66 -7.41 -16.15 -9.41
N MET A 67 -7.51 -16.74 -8.22
CA MET A 67 -8.77 -16.96 -7.53
C MET A 67 -8.79 -16.14 -6.24
N ASP A 68 -9.71 -15.18 -6.18
CA ASP A 68 -10.06 -14.42 -5.00
C ASP A 68 -10.78 -15.33 -4.00
N ARG A 69 -10.59 -15.12 -2.72
CA ARG A 69 -11.21 -15.96 -1.69
C ARG A 69 -12.70 -15.66 -1.54
N TYR A 70 -13.12 -14.43 -1.82
CA TYR A 70 -14.51 -14.04 -1.85
C TYR A 70 -14.88 -13.46 -3.20
N ASP A 71 -16.03 -13.91 -3.73
CA ASP A 71 -16.64 -13.28 -4.89
C ASP A 71 -16.99 -11.82 -4.55
N PRO A 72 -16.36 -10.81 -5.18
CA PRO A 72 -16.56 -9.41 -4.86
C PRO A 72 -17.97 -8.91 -5.21
N GLU A 73 -18.71 -9.57 -6.10
CA GLU A 73 -20.12 -9.24 -6.37
C GLU A 73 -21.03 -9.69 -5.21
N LYS A 74 -20.70 -10.82 -4.57
CA LYS A 74 -21.53 -11.39 -3.48
C LYS A 74 -21.12 -10.92 -2.09
N ASN A 75 -19.82 -10.77 -1.85
CA ASN A 75 -19.25 -10.43 -0.54
C ASN A 75 -18.16 -9.35 -0.67
N PRO A 76 -18.51 -8.12 -1.12
CA PRO A 76 -17.53 -7.06 -1.40
C PRO A 76 -16.70 -6.65 -0.17
N LEU A 77 -17.31 -6.67 1.03
CA LEU A 77 -16.62 -6.35 2.27
C LEU A 77 -15.58 -7.41 2.65
N MET A 78 -15.93 -8.70 2.51
CA MET A 78 -14.98 -9.78 2.81
C MET A 78 -13.85 -9.81 1.79
N HIS A 79 -14.13 -9.54 0.51
CA HIS A 79 -13.09 -9.37 -0.50
C HIS A 79 -12.10 -8.26 -0.12
N LEU A 80 -12.58 -7.10 0.33
CA LEU A 80 -11.68 -6.01 0.75
C LEU A 80 -10.84 -6.35 2.00
N ILE A 81 -11.39 -7.13 2.93
CA ILE A 81 -10.72 -7.47 4.19
C ILE A 81 -9.70 -8.62 3.99
N ASP A 82 -10.07 -9.65 3.23
CA ASP A 82 -9.30 -10.88 3.10
C ASP A 82 -8.45 -10.95 1.83
N ASP A 83 -8.90 -10.35 0.72
CA ASP A 83 -8.23 -10.44 -0.59
C ASP A 83 -7.41 -9.19 -0.95
N ALA A 84 -7.57 -8.09 -0.21
CA ALA A 84 -6.71 -6.90 -0.31
C ALA A 84 -5.78 -6.79 0.92
N PRO A 85 -4.80 -7.68 1.08
CA PRO A 85 -3.82 -7.49 2.14
C PRO A 85 -2.95 -6.30 1.77
N LEU A 86 -2.60 -5.48 2.76
CA LEU A 86 -1.51 -4.48 2.71
C LEU A 86 -0.23 -5.03 2.03
N VAL A 87 -0.04 -6.35 2.05
CA VAL A 87 1.00 -7.12 1.36
C VAL A 87 0.94 -6.99 -0.17
N LEU A 88 -0.23 -6.91 -0.80
CA LEU A 88 -0.34 -6.64 -2.25
C LEU A 88 0.20 -5.24 -2.57
N MET A 89 -0.07 -4.25 -1.71
CA MET A 89 0.48 -2.90 -1.90
C MET A 89 2.01 -2.90 -1.76
N VAL A 90 2.57 -3.65 -0.81
CA VAL A 90 4.02 -3.80 -0.64
C VAL A 90 4.64 -4.59 -1.82
N TYR A 91 4.02 -5.68 -2.25
CA TYR A 91 4.46 -6.50 -3.37
C TYR A 91 4.38 -5.75 -4.70
N GLU A 92 3.29 -5.05 -4.99
CA GLU A 92 3.14 -4.19 -6.17
C GLU A 92 4.15 -3.04 -6.13
N THR A 93 4.46 -2.49 -4.95
CA THR A 93 5.54 -1.50 -4.80
C THR A 93 6.89 -2.13 -5.17
N MET A 94 7.17 -3.36 -4.73
CA MET A 94 8.40 -4.08 -5.09
C MET A 94 8.46 -4.47 -6.57
N ASP A 95 7.35 -4.93 -7.16
CA ASP A 95 7.26 -5.28 -8.59
C ASP A 95 7.39 -4.02 -9.46
N THR A 96 6.81 -2.89 -9.06
CA THR A 96 7.00 -1.60 -9.75
C THR A 96 8.47 -1.18 -9.72
N ILE A 97 9.19 -1.40 -8.61
CA ILE A 97 10.63 -1.15 -8.51
C ILE A 97 11.42 -2.06 -9.47
N LEU A 98 11.08 -3.35 -9.53
CA LEU A 98 11.73 -4.33 -10.43
C LEU A 98 11.44 -4.08 -11.92
N VAL A 99 10.19 -3.71 -12.25
CA VAL A 99 9.77 -3.35 -13.61
C VAL A 99 10.43 -2.04 -14.05
N THR A 100 10.52 -1.04 -13.17
CA THR A 100 11.28 0.19 -13.44
C THR A 100 12.77 -0.10 -13.66
N ALA A 101 13.34 -1.06 -12.93
CA ALA A 101 14.71 -1.52 -13.14
C ALA A 101 14.90 -2.25 -14.48
N LYS A 102 13.90 -3.03 -14.93
CA LYS A 102 13.90 -3.66 -16.26
C LYS A 102 13.76 -2.61 -17.38
N ASP A 103 12.87 -1.64 -17.26
CA ASP A 103 12.73 -0.58 -18.26
C ASP A 103 13.95 0.35 -18.32
N ALA A 104 14.70 0.48 -17.22
CA ALA A 104 15.97 1.18 -17.23
C ALA A 104 16.95 0.58 -18.25
N THR A 105 16.91 -0.74 -18.51
CA THR A 105 17.78 -1.42 -19.50
C THR A 105 17.57 -0.97 -20.95
N ARG A 106 16.43 -0.33 -21.26
CA ARG A 106 16.10 0.21 -22.59
C ARG A 106 16.50 1.67 -22.81
N LYS A 107 16.91 2.38 -21.74
CA LYS A 107 17.39 3.77 -21.82
C LYS A 107 18.86 3.85 -22.22
N ASP A 108 19.22 4.95 -22.87
CA ASP A 108 20.61 5.37 -23.16
C ASP A 108 21.49 5.21 -21.89
N PRO A 109 22.67 4.55 -21.96
CA PRO A 109 23.58 4.36 -20.83
C PRO A 109 23.91 5.64 -20.05
N LEU A 110 24.11 6.77 -20.74
CA LEU A 110 24.45 8.05 -20.10
C LEU A 110 23.26 8.62 -19.30
N GLN A 111 22.06 8.50 -19.86
CA GLN A 111 20.84 8.91 -19.17
C GLN A 111 20.55 8.00 -17.97
N ARG A 112 20.86 6.71 -18.06
CA ARG A 112 20.75 5.77 -16.95
C ARG A 112 21.69 6.12 -15.80
N LEU A 113 22.94 6.46 -16.11
CA LEU A 113 23.92 6.86 -15.11
C LEU A 113 23.48 8.14 -14.38
N ALA A 114 23.04 9.16 -15.13
CA ALA A 114 22.52 10.41 -14.55
C ALA A 114 21.29 10.18 -13.66
N ASP A 115 20.32 9.38 -14.13
CA ASP A 115 19.13 8.98 -13.36
C ASP A 115 19.54 8.24 -12.07
N GLN A 116 20.52 7.34 -12.14
CA GLN A 116 21.04 6.63 -10.96
C GLN A 116 21.72 7.59 -9.97
N HIS A 117 22.56 8.53 -10.42
CA HIS A 117 23.19 9.51 -9.53
C HIS A 117 22.19 10.36 -8.77
N MET A 118 21.15 10.83 -9.47
CA MET A 118 20.10 11.61 -8.83
C MET A 118 19.28 10.73 -7.87
N SER A 119 18.90 9.53 -8.30
CA SER A 119 18.07 8.62 -7.52
C SER A 119 18.72 8.20 -6.21
N TRP A 120 20.01 7.81 -6.22
CA TRP A 120 20.65 7.38 -4.97
C TRP A 120 20.81 8.54 -3.99
N LYS A 121 21.13 9.76 -4.45
CA LYS A 121 21.23 10.94 -3.58
C LYS A 121 19.89 11.27 -2.93
N LEU A 122 18.81 11.25 -3.72
CA LEU A 122 17.46 11.49 -3.21
C LEU A 122 17.04 10.40 -2.22
N ARG A 123 17.24 9.11 -2.55
CA ARG A 123 16.89 8.01 -1.65
C ARG A 123 17.70 8.04 -0.34
N MET A 124 18.98 8.39 -0.40
CA MET A 124 19.81 8.61 0.78
C MET A 124 19.28 9.75 1.65
N GLY A 125 18.97 10.90 1.04
CA GLY A 125 18.43 12.07 1.75
C GLY A 125 17.06 11.79 2.39
N PHE A 126 16.14 11.17 1.65
CA PHE A 126 14.83 10.79 2.17
C PHE A 126 14.93 9.71 3.25
N GLY A 127 15.81 8.71 3.08
CA GLY A 127 16.03 7.69 4.09
C GLY A 127 16.56 8.27 5.40
N ALA A 128 17.53 9.19 5.33
CA ALA A 128 18.02 9.92 6.51
C ALA A 128 16.94 10.79 7.16
N LEU A 129 16.10 11.45 6.36
CA LEU A 129 14.95 12.21 6.87
C LEU A 129 13.94 11.29 7.59
N LEU A 130 13.63 10.11 7.03
CA LEU A 130 12.74 9.14 7.67
C LEU A 130 13.32 8.65 9.01
N TRP A 131 14.63 8.42 9.10
CA TRP A 131 15.27 8.10 10.38
C TRP A 131 15.14 9.22 11.41
N ALA A 132 15.32 10.48 10.99
CA ALA A 132 15.10 11.62 11.88
C ALA A 132 13.64 11.67 12.38
N ILE A 133 12.67 11.49 11.48
CA ILE A 133 11.24 11.43 11.83
C ILE A 133 10.95 10.28 12.78
N ALA A 134 11.43 9.07 12.49
CA ALA A 134 11.24 7.90 13.35
C ALA A 134 11.84 8.11 14.74
N THR A 135 13.02 8.73 14.83
CA THR A 135 13.65 9.04 16.11
C THR A 135 12.81 10.04 16.92
N ILE A 136 12.29 11.09 16.27
CA ILE A 136 11.39 12.05 16.92
C ILE A 136 10.11 11.35 17.38
N LEU A 137 9.50 10.51 16.56
CA LEU A 137 8.31 9.75 16.93
C LEU A 137 8.56 8.81 18.12
N LEU A 138 9.70 8.13 18.16
CA LEU A 138 10.09 7.29 19.31
C LEU A 138 10.21 8.13 20.58
N ILE A 139 10.91 9.27 20.52
CA ILE A 139 11.02 10.18 21.67
C ILE A 139 9.62 10.61 22.13
N LEU A 140 8.78 11.09 21.21
CA LEU A 140 7.43 11.54 21.56
C LEU A 140 6.57 10.43 22.17
N ALA A 141 6.67 9.20 21.68
CA ALA A 141 5.91 8.08 22.24
C ALA A 141 6.30 7.73 23.69
N PHE A 142 7.49 8.11 24.16
CA PHE A 142 7.89 7.91 25.55
C PHE A 142 7.65 9.13 26.46
N TYR A 143 7.51 10.33 25.90
CA TYR A 143 7.45 11.57 26.67
C TYR A 143 6.14 12.34 26.54
N ASP A 144 5.60 12.48 25.33
CA ASP A 144 4.38 13.23 25.06
C ASP A 144 3.80 12.90 23.67
N VAL A 145 2.98 11.85 23.60
CA VAL A 145 2.32 11.44 22.36
C VAL A 145 1.26 12.44 21.92
N THR A 146 0.68 13.19 22.87
CA THR A 146 -0.37 14.18 22.63
C THR A 146 0.11 15.26 21.67
N SER A 147 1.37 15.68 21.78
CA SER A 147 2.00 16.64 20.86
C SER A 147 1.94 16.21 19.38
N VAL A 148 1.93 14.90 19.07
CA VAL A 148 1.77 14.40 17.70
C VAL A 148 0.43 14.84 17.13
N PHE A 149 -0.63 14.70 17.93
CA PHE A 149 -2.01 14.98 17.52
C PHE A 149 -2.38 16.45 17.68
N ALA A 150 -1.98 17.09 18.78
CA ALA A 150 -2.34 18.47 19.06
C ALA A 150 -1.56 19.47 18.19
N VAL A 151 -0.31 19.17 17.85
CA VAL A 151 0.60 20.15 17.22
C VAL A 151 1.16 19.66 15.89
N ILE A 152 1.84 18.51 15.88
CA ILE A 152 2.64 18.09 14.71
C ILE A 152 1.77 17.81 13.50
N LEU A 153 0.75 16.96 13.65
CA LEU A 153 -0.12 16.57 12.55
C LEU A 153 -0.94 17.76 12.00
N PRO A 154 -1.59 18.60 12.84
CA PRO A 154 -2.23 19.83 12.36
C PRO A 154 -1.26 20.78 11.67
N SER A 155 -0.06 20.97 12.22
CA SER A 155 0.97 21.85 11.62
C SER A 155 1.45 21.34 10.26
N LEU A 156 1.61 20.02 10.11
CA LEU A 156 1.96 19.41 8.84
C LEU A 156 0.86 19.63 7.79
N VAL A 157 -0.41 19.42 8.16
CA VAL A 157 -1.55 19.65 7.27
C VAL A 157 -1.63 21.14 6.88
N LEU A 158 -1.47 22.05 7.83
CA LEU A 158 -1.39 23.49 7.58
C LEU A 158 -0.27 23.85 6.61
N PHE A 159 0.93 23.34 6.85
CA PHE A 159 2.09 23.58 6.01
C PHE A 159 1.88 23.08 4.58
N LEU A 160 1.33 21.88 4.40
CA LEU A 160 0.99 21.33 3.07
C LEU A 160 -0.08 22.17 2.36
N GLY A 161 -1.08 22.65 3.10
CA GLY A 161 -2.08 23.59 2.59
C GLY A 161 -1.43 24.88 2.08
N PHE A 162 -0.58 25.50 2.90
CA PHE A 162 0.14 26.72 2.53
C PHE A 162 1.07 26.53 1.33
N LEU A 163 1.83 25.42 1.27
CA LEU A 163 2.69 25.10 0.15
C LEU A 163 1.88 24.99 -1.16
N THR A 164 0.71 24.38 -1.09
CA THR A 164 -0.21 24.24 -2.24
C THR A 164 -0.73 25.61 -2.70
N ILE A 165 -1.09 26.51 -1.76
CA ILE A 165 -1.48 27.89 -2.07
C ILE A 165 -0.34 28.64 -2.75
N VAL A 166 0.87 28.61 -2.18
CA VAL A 166 2.05 29.30 -2.74
C VAL A 166 2.36 28.81 -4.14
N ARG A 167 2.24 27.49 -4.38
CA ARG A 167 2.41 26.90 -5.72
C ARG A 167 1.36 27.43 -6.70
N GLY A 168 0.08 27.43 -6.31
CA GLY A 168 -1.00 27.98 -7.12
C GLY A 168 -0.80 29.46 -7.47
N LEU A 169 -0.36 30.27 -6.50
CA LEU A 169 -0.06 31.70 -6.72
C LEU A 169 1.12 31.92 -7.66
N ARG A 170 2.21 31.14 -7.53
CA ARG A 170 3.38 31.23 -8.43
C ARG A 170 3.04 30.81 -9.86
N GLN A 171 2.14 29.85 -10.04
CA GLN A 171 1.75 29.31 -11.34
C GLN A 171 0.57 30.04 -11.99
N ARG A 172 0.01 31.06 -11.33
CA ARG A 172 -1.13 31.86 -11.80
C ARG A 172 -0.95 32.52 -13.17
N LYS A 173 0.30 32.80 -13.57
CA LYS A 173 0.61 33.36 -14.91
C LYS A 173 0.75 32.31 -16.02
N ARG A 174 0.75 30.99 -15.72
CA ARG A 174 1.12 29.94 -16.70
C ARG A 174 0.11 28.79 -16.84
N GLN A 175 -0.95 28.64 -16.03
CA GLN A 175 -1.88 27.50 -16.15
C GLN A 175 -3.33 27.79 -15.72
N GLU A 176 -4.30 27.15 -16.40
CA GLU A 176 -5.74 27.13 -16.07
C GLU A 176 -6.08 26.51 -14.69
N HIS A 177 -5.14 25.77 -14.09
CA HIS A 177 -5.36 25.04 -12.84
C HIS A 177 -4.99 25.84 -11.58
N ALA A 178 -4.38 27.02 -11.71
CA ALA A 178 -3.86 27.80 -10.58
C ALA A 178 -4.94 28.16 -9.54
N ASN A 179 -6.15 28.49 -9.98
CA ASN A 179 -7.26 28.79 -9.06
C ASN A 179 -7.73 27.55 -8.30
N LYS A 180 -7.73 26.38 -8.95
CA LYS A 180 -8.11 25.10 -8.30
C LYS A 180 -7.13 24.73 -7.20
N ASP A 181 -5.82 24.94 -7.44
CA ASP A 181 -4.78 24.66 -6.46
C ASP A 181 -4.84 25.61 -5.26
N VAL A 182 -5.13 26.90 -5.49
CA VAL A 182 -5.35 27.84 -4.37
C VAL A 182 -6.56 27.42 -3.54
N ILE A 183 -7.69 27.04 -4.17
CA ILE A 183 -8.89 26.59 -3.43
C ILE A 183 -8.59 25.31 -2.63
N ARG A 184 -7.95 24.31 -3.26
CA ARG A 184 -7.56 23.06 -2.58
C ARG A 184 -6.62 23.33 -1.42
N GLY A 185 -5.59 24.16 -1.63
CA GLY A 185 -4.65 24.54 -0.59
C GLY A 185 -5.33 25.26 0.58
N SER A 186 -6.27 26.17 0.30
CA SER A 186 -7.07 26.84 1.33
C SER A 186 -7.97 25.88 2.10
N LEU A 187 -8.59 24.89 1.44
CA LEU A 187 -9.37 23.86 2.12
C LEU A 187 -8.50 23.00 3.03
N VAL A 188 -7.32 22.58 2.56
CA VAL A 188 -6.36 21.79 3.35
C VAL A 188 -5.84 22.60 4.54
N ALA A 189 -5.49 23.87 4.33
CA ALA A 189 -5.08 24.75 5.42
C ALA A 189 -6.23 24.93 6.44
N GLY A 190 -7.45 25.18 5.97
CA GLY A 190 -8.63 25.25 6.83
C GLY A 190 -8.85 23.97 7.65
N ALA A 191 -8.69 22.80 7.04
CA ALA A 191 -8.74 21.52 7.74
C ALA A 191 -7.64 21.41 8.81
N GLY A 192 -6.42 21.89 8.52
CA GLY A 192 -5.35 21.95 9.51
C GLY A 192 -5.67 22.83 10.72
N ILE A 193 -6.35 23.98 10.52
CA ILE A 193 -6.84 24.82 11.63
C ILE A 193 -7.90 24.07 12.44
N VAL A 194 -8.86 23.44 11.77
CA VAL A 194 -9.90 22.64 12.44
C VAL A 194 -9.28 21.52 13.26
N LEU A 195 -8.29 20.80 12.73
CA LEU A 195 -7.57 19.75 13.47
C LEU A 195 -6.84 20.31 14.69
N PHE A 196 -6.26 21.51 14.59
CA PHE A 196 -5.59 22.16 15.71
C PHE A 196 -6.56 22.52 16.84
N VAL A 197 -7.76 23.01 16.49
CA VAL A 197 -8.78 23.41 17.47
C VAL A 197 -9.49 22.21 18.09
N PHE A 198 -9.79 21.18 17.28
CA PHE A 198 -10.61 20.04 17.67
C PHE A 198 -9.79 18.76 17.83
N TRP A 199 -8.58 18.87 18.39
CA TRP A 199 -7.64 17.75 18.41
C TRP A 199 -8.13 16.56 19.23
N GLU A 200 -8.74 16.82 20.39
CA GLU A 200 -9.34 15.80 21.26
C GLU A 200 -10.46 15.05 20.54
N LEU A 201 -11.33 15.78 19.83
CA LEU A 201 -12.49 15.20 19.15
C LEU A 201 -12.04 14.20 18.09
N TYR A 202 -11.08 14.57 17.23
CA TYR A 202 -10.66 13.64 16.19
C TYR A 202 -9.85 12.48 16.75
N LEU A 203 -9.10 12.66 17.84
CA LEU A 203 -8.42 11.56 18.54
C LEU A 203 -9.44 10.55 19.09
N VAL A 204 -10.52 11.02 19.72
CA VAL A 204 -11.63 10.17 20.18
C VAL A 204 -12.28 9.45 19.00
N LEU A 205 -12.50 10.11 17.87
CA LEU A 205 -13.06 9.48 16.67
C LEU A 205 -12.13 8.39 16.10
N ILE A 206 -10.81 8.63 16.09
CA ILE A 206 -9.83 7.61 15.68
C ILE A 206 -9.88 6.42 16.62
N LEU A 207 -9.87 6.65 17.94
CA LEU A 207 -9.96 5.58 18.94
C LEU A 207 -11.25 4.78 18.79
N LEU A 208 -12.39 5.44 18.57
CA LEU A 208 -13.67 4.76 18.33
C LEU A 208 -13.61 3.89 17.07
N ALA A 209 -13.04 4.41 15.98
CA ALA A 209 -12.86 3.65 14.75
C ALA A 209 -11.94 2.43 14.97
N LEU A 210 -10.85 2.59 15.73
CA LEU A 210 -9.94 1.51 16.09
C LEU A 210 -10.61 0.44 16.97
N VAL A 211 -11.41 0.84 17.95
CA VAL A 211 -12.20 -0.08 18.79
C VAL A 211 -13.09 -0.95 17.90
N ILE A 212 -13.89 -0.32 17.03
CA ILE A 212 -14.79 -1.03 16.11
C ILE A 212 -14.00 -1.97 15.21
N TRP A 213 -12.88 -1.50 14.67
CA TRP A 213 -12.01 -2.28 13.79
C TRP A 213 -11.44 -3.51 14.50
N PHE A 214 -10.83 -3.34 15.67
CA PHE A 214 -10.18 -4.42 16.41
C PHE A 214 -11.18 -5.48 16.87
N PHE A 215 -12.34 -5.09 17.40
CA PHE A 215 -13.38 -6.05 17.77
C PHE A 215 -13.97 -6.76 16.55
N SER A 216 -14.23 -6.05 15.45
CA SER A 216 -14.73 -6.67 14.22
C SER A 216 -13.72 -7.68 13.66
N SER A 217 -12.44 -7.30 13.59
CA SER A 217 -11.34 -8.17 13.17
C SER A 217 -11.26 -9.41 14.07
N ALA A 218 -11.29 -9.23 15.40
CA ALA A 218 -11.26 -10.33 16.36
C ALA A 218 -12.44 -11.29 16.18
N ILE A 219 -13.66 -10.77 16.05
CA ILE A 219 -14.87 -11.59 15.87
C ILE A 219 -14.75 -12.40 14.58
N VAL A 220 -14.45 -11.76 13.44
CA VAL A 220 -14.38 -12.43 12.14
C VAL A 220 -13.31 -13.51 12.14
N THR A 221 -12.10 -13.18 12.60
CA THR A 221 -10.96 -14.12 12.60
C THR A 221 -11.15 -15.27 13.58
N LEU A 222 -11.64 -15.02 14.80
CA LEU A 222 -11.88 -16.09 15.78
C LEU A 222 -13.04 -16.99 15.35
N LEU A 223 -14.15 -16.43 14.84
CA LEU A 223 -15.25 -17.25 14.29
C LEU A 223 -14.77 -18.14 13.15
N ARG A 224 -13.82 -17.65 12.34
CA ARG A 224 -13.20 -18.44 11.28
C ARG A 224 -12.43 -19.64 11.83
N VAL A 225 -11.63 -19.43 12.87
CA VAL A 225 -10.90 -20.52 13.55
C VAL A 225 -11.85 -21.60 14.04
N PHE A 226 -12.98 -21.21 14.64
CA PHE A 226 -14.00 -22.16 15.11
C PHE A 226 -14.72 -22.89 13.98
N ARG A 227 -15.05 -22.21 12.88
CA ARG A 227 -15.79 -22.79 11.74
C ARG A 227 -14.95 -23.69 10.87
N GLU A 228 -13.72 -23.27 10.55
CA GLU A 228 -12.86 -23.95 9.58
C GLU A 228 -11.97 -25.04 10.22
N ARG A 229 -11.92 -25.15 11.57
CA ARG A 229 -11.31 -26.22 12.39
C ARG A 229 -9.94 -26.76 11.88
N GLY A 230 -9.12 -25.91 11.28
CA GLY A 230 -7.78 -26.25 10.79
C GLY A 230 -7.59 -26.19 9.27
N ASN A 231 -8.65 -26.09 8.47
CA ASN A 231 -8.55 -25.87 7.02
C ASN A 231 -8.34 -24.37 6.67
N LEU A 232 -7.35 -23.76 7.30
CA LEU A 232 -7.02 -22.34 7.17
C LEU A 232 -5.75 -22.19 6.32
N PRO A 233 -5.74 -21.37 5.25
CA PRO A 233 -4.60 -21.25 4.34
C PRO A 233 -3.36 -20.68 5.01
N ASN A 234 -3.53 -19.79 5.99
CA ASN A 234 -2.42 -19.21 6.75
C ASN A 234 -2.02 -20.06 7.97
N GLY A 235 -2.70 -21.19 8.19
CA GLY A 235 -2.52 -22.05 9.36
C GLY A 235 -3.37 -21.63 10.57
N PHE A 236 -3.74 -22.64 11.37
CA PHE A 236 -4.59 -22.49 12.56
C PHE A 236 -4.00 -21.52 13.58
N TRP A 237 -2.75 -21.74 13.99
CA TRP A 237 -2.09 -20.96 15.04
C TRP A 237 -1.91 -19.49 14.68
N TYR A 238 -1.59 -19.20 13.42
CA TYR A 238 -1.44 -17.84 12.95
C TYR A 238 -2.77 -17.08 12.98
N THR A 239 -3.84 -17.71 12.47
CA THR A 239 -5.16 -17.07 12.42
C THR A 239 -5.75 -16.88 13.83
N LEU A 240 -5.54 -17.87 14.71
CA LEU A 240 -5.89 -17.75 16.12
C LEU A 240 -5.10 -16.62 16.80
N GLY A 241 -3.79 -16.55 16.56
CA GLY A 241 -2.92 -15.49 17.08
C GLY A 241 -3.38 -14.10 16.63
N LEU A 242 -3.73 -13.93 15.35
CA LEU A 242 -4.27 -12.66 14.83
C LEU A 242 -5.58 -12.26 15.50
N GLY A 243 -6.50 -13.21 15.68
CA GLY A 243 -7.79 -12.93 16.31
C GLY A 243 -7.67 -12.58 17.78
N LEU A 244 -6.83 -13.31 18.53
CA LEU A 244 -6.54 -12.99 19.93
C LEU A 244 -5.81 -11.66 20.06
N SER A 245 -4.85 -11.36 19.18
CA SER A 245 -4.13 -10.08 19.19
C SER A 245 -5.08 -8.91 18.91
N SER A 246 -5.96 -9.06 17.92
CA SER A 246 -7.00 -8.06 17.64
C SER A 246 -7.93 -7.86 18.84
N LEU A 247 -8.30 -8.93 19.55
CA LEU A 247 -9.13 -8.84 20.75
C LEU A 247 -8.43 -8.08 21.87
N VAL A 248 -7.15 -8.39 22.12
CA VAL A 248 -6.34 -7.69 23.14
C VAL A 248 -6.21 -6.20 22.81
N LEU A 249 -5.95 -5.86 21.55
CA LEU A 249 -5.90 -4.46 21.11
C LEU A 249 -7.26 -3.76 21.27
N GLY A 250 -8.37 -4.45 20.99
CA GLY A 250 -9.72 -3.92 21.20
C GLY A 250 -10.03 -3.65 22.69
N ILE A 251 -9.57 -4.54 23.59
CA ILE A 251 -9.70 -4.34 25.03
C ILE A 251 -8.85 -3.16 25.48
N LEU A 252 -7.57 -3.11 25.09
CA LEU A 252 -6.66 -2.00 25.40
C LEU A 252 -7.23 -0.66 24.91
N ALA A 253 -7.84 -0.62 23.74
CA ALA A 253 -8.45 0.59 23.19
C ALA A 253 -9.55 1.18 24.08
N VAL A 254 -10.24 0.35 24.87
CA VAL A 254 -11.31 0.77 25.77
C VAL A 254 -10.78 1.03 27.18
N THR A 255 -9.88 0.19 27.68
CA THR A 255 -9.43 0.25 29.07
C THR A 255 -8.24 1.19 29.30
N LEU A 256 -7.32 1.25 28.33
CA LEU A 256 -6.05 1.97 28.40
C LEU A 256 -5.79 2.68 27.05
N PRO A 257 -6.64 3.63 26.64
CA PRO A 257 -6.56 4.26 25.32
C PRO A 257 -5.25 5.02 25.10
N GLU A 258 -4.69 5.63 26.16
CA GLU A 258 -3.42 6.35 26.09
C GLU A 258 -2.26 5.39 25.77
N GLU A 259 -2.14 4.28 26.51
CA GLU A 259 -1.11 3.27 26.26
C GLU A 259 -1.23 2.63 24.87
N LEU A 260 -2.45 2.46 24.37
CA LEU A 260 -2.67 2.00 23.00
C LEU A 260 -2.12 3.01 21.98
N VAL A 261 -2.39 4.30 22.18
CA VAL A 261 -1.87 5.35 21.29
C VAL A 261 -0.34 5.37 21.32
N ASP A 262 0.27 5.26 22.50
CA ASP A 262 1.73 5.15 22.64
C ASP A 262 2.28 3.96 21.87
N LEU A 263 1.66 2.78 22.04
CA LEU A 263 2.02 1.57 21.31
C LEU A 263 1.92 1.75 19.79
N LEU A 264 0.86 2.39 19.31
CA LEU A 264 0.65 2.66 17.88
C LEU A 264 1.69 3.63 17.32
N VAL A 265 2.08 4.65 18.09
CA VAL A 265 3.13 5.59 17.67
C VAL A 265 4.51 4.92 17.69
N ILE A 266 4.80 4.05 18.67
CA ILE A 266 6.02 3.23 18.68
C ILE A 266 6.08 2.33 17.44
N LEU A 267 4.97 1.66 17.12
CA LEU A 267 4.87 0.78 15.95
C LEU A 267 5.05 1.57 14.65
N LEU A 268 4.40 2.73 14.52
CA LEU A 268 4.59 3.64 13.39
C LEU A 268 6.05 4.07 13.27
N ALA A 269 6.69 4.46 14.38
CA ALA A 269 8.08 4.87 14.39
C ALA A 269 9.00 3.72 13.94
N GLY A 270 8.73 2.48 14.38
CA GLY A 270 9.44 1.29 13.92
C GLY A 270 9.29 1.05 12.41
N ILE A 271 8.08 1.18 11.86
CA ILE A 271 7.83 1.05 10.41
C ILE A 271 8.57 2.13 9.63
N VAL A 272 8.51 3.40 10.08
CA VAL A 272 9.20 4.52 9.44
C VAL A 272 10.73 4.34 9.50
N LEU A 273 11.25 3.82 10.61
CA LEU A 273 12.67 3.51 10.77
C LEU A 273 13.12 2.43 9.78
N MET A 274 12.36 1.34 9.66
CA MET A 274 12.62 0.27 8.70
C MET A 274 12.56 0.78 7.25
N ALA A 275 11.53 1.56 6.90
CA ALA A 275 11.41 2.17 5.57
C ALA A 275 12.62 3.05 5.25
N GLY A 276 13.06 3.89 6.20
CA GLY A 276 14.27 4.70 6.06
C GLY A 276 15.53 3.86 5.87
N ALA A 277 15.66 2.75 6.61
CA ALA A 277 16.80 1.84 6.50
C ALA A 277 16.85 1.16 5.13
N PHE A 278 15.71 0.66 4.64
CA PHE A 278 15.61 0.08 3.30
C PHE A 278 15.97 1.09 2.22
N MET A 279 15.49 2.34 2.32
CA MET A 279 15.84 3.40 1.36
C MET A 279 17.35 3.73 1.35
N ILE A 280 18.00 3.74 2.52
CA ILE A 280 19.46 3.98 2.61
C ILE A 280 20.24 2.81 2.02
N LEU A 281 19.85 1.57 2.34
CA LEU A 281 20.49 0.36 1.80
C LEU A 281 20.38 0.31 0.28
N ASP A 282 19.19 0.59 -0.24
CA ASP A 282 18.91 0.64 -1.67
C ASP A 282 19.66 1.80 -2.36
N ALA A 283 19.75 2.97 -1.72
CA ALA A 283 20.59 4.07 -2.19
C ALA A 283 22.08 3.67 -2.26
N TYR A 284 22.58 2.93 -1.28
CA TYR A 284 23.95 2.42 -1.29
C TYR A 284 24.17 1.42 -2.43
N GLY A 285 23.20 0.54 -2.69
CA GLY A 285 23.20 -0.36 -3.84
C GLY A 285 23.27 0.38 -5.17
N LEU A 286 22.44 1.41 -5.36
CA LEU A 286 22.45 2.25 -6.56
C LEU A 286 23.77 3.01 -6.73
N ARG A 287 24.36 3.52 -5.65
CA ARG A 287 25.65 4.20 -5.70
C ARG A 287 26.77 3.26 -6.17
N ASN A 288 26.78 2.03 -5.65
CA ASN A 288 27.77 1.03 -6.06
C ASN A 288 27.56 0.60 -7.52
N ALA A 289 26.31 0.41 -7.94
CA ALA A 289 25.99 0.10 -9.33
C ALA A 289 26.45 1.21 -10.30
N ALA A 290 26.21 2.48 -9.96
CA ALA A 290 26.68 3.61 -10.76
C ALA A 290 28.21 3.62 -10.90
N ARG A 291 28.94 3.38 -9.81
CA ARG A 291 30.40 3.30 -9.83
C ARG A 291 30.91 2.17 -10.73
N LEU A 292 30.29 1.00 -10.68
CA LEU A 292 30.66 -0.13 -11.55
C LEU A 292 30.39 0.18 -13.04
N MET A 293 29.34 0.95 -13.34
CA MET A 293 29.04 1.39 -14.71
C MET A 293 30.06 2.42 -15.22
N GLU A 294 30.54 3.31 -14.36
CA GLU A 294 31.64 4.24 -14.67
C GLU A 294 32.95 3.48 -14.94
N GLU A 295 33.30 2.52 -14.08
CA GLU A 295 34.52 1.70 -14.21
C GLU A 295 34.47 0.78 -15.46
N GLY A 296 33.27 0.41 -15.92
CA GLY A 296 33.02 -0.43 -17.11
C GLY A 296 33.13 0.26 -18.47
N GLY A 297 33.50 1.55 -18.52
CA GLY A 297 33.81 2.25 -19.78
C GLY A 297 32.61 2.82 -20.54
N PHE A 298 31.51 3.12 -19.86
CA PHE A 298 30.36 3.86 -20.43
C PHE A 298 30.41 5.39 -20.18
N ALA A 299 31.61 5.92 -19.95
CA ALA A 299 31.88 7.36 -19.80
C ALA A 299 32.34 7.99 -21.12
#